data_AF-A0A4P9YXX9-F1
#
_entry.id   AF-A0A4P9YXX9-F1
#
_cell.length_a   1.000
_cell.length_b   1.000
_cell.length_c   1.000
_cell.angle_alpha   90.00
_cell.angle_beta   90.00
_cell.angle_gamma   90.00
#
_symmetry.space_group_name_H-M   'P 1'
#
loop_
_entity.id
_entity.type
_entity.pdbx_description
1 polymer ?
#
loop_
_entity_poly.entity_id
_entity_poly.type
_entity_poly.pdbx_seq_one_letter_code
_entity_poly.pdbx_strand_id
1 'polypeptide(L)'
;MSLTVNFSAHSRKLTDAYQQVRTGDPSKEWAVFGYDKGTNDLKVLATGVGLDDLSEEFSDGKIQYAFARVIEPTSGLPKLVLIGWCGSGVPVEKKGLFASHLNDVATFLKGYHLQINARSENDVEPSFIMKRINESTGAKYTSLRESTSTRAEQPRATPVVADATVAEHVARDEELRRQEERRERERQELERKEQELREARLQRNRNDSDRREAEIRTRIQRQEREREEQERREAELRAQRERQARERAEQERREGELRAQQEQMSAEARERAKQQQQQQREDEEQAEQERERKQREETMRREAEQRARKAREEAEKREQAEKARLAEEKAAQEQQQRQRAEAQ
;
A
#
# COMPACT_ATOMS: atom_id res chain seq x y z
N MET A 1 -2.16 5.64 1.33
CA MET A 1 -2.95 6.42 2.32
C MET A 1 -1.94 7.26 3.10
N SER A 2 -2.17 8.56 3.27
CA SER A 2 -1.26 9.43 4.04
C SER A 2 -1.15 8.93 5.47
N LEU A 3 0.06 8.89 6.04
CA LEU A 3 0.32 8.47 7.42
C LEU A 3 0.08 9.59 8.44
N THR A 4 -0.36 10.77 7.98
CA THR A 4 -0.58 11.97 8.79
C THR A 4 -2.05 12.31 8.91
N VAL A 5 -2.40 13.04 9.97
CA VAL A 5 -3.77 13.53 10.18
C VAL A 5 -4.07 14.66 9.21
N ASN A 6 -5.25 14.62 8.59
CA ASN A 6 -5.72 15.68 7.71
C ASN A 6 -6.77 16.55 8.42
N PHE A 7 -6.46 17.85 8.53
CA PHE A 7 -7.35 18.85 9.13
C PHE A 7 -8.10 19.69 8.09
N SER A 8 -7.79 19.55 6.80
CA SER A 8 -8.32 20.43 5.75
C SER A 8 -9.78 20.16 5.43
N ALA A 9 -10.19 18.89 5.39
CA ALA A 9 -11.52 18.43 4.99
C ALA A 9 -12.66 19.04 5.83
N HIS A 10 -12.44 19.18 7.14
CA HIS A 10 -13.41 19.75 8.08
C HIS A 10 -12.88 20.95 8.86
N SER A 11 -11.86 21.63 8.32
CA SER A 11 -11.12 22.73 8.96
C SER A 11 -12.02 23.76 9.65
N ARG A 12 -13.04 24.29 8.97
CA ARG A 12 -13.95 25.31 9.53
C ARG A 12 -14.66 24.83 10.79
N LYS A 13 -15.22 23.61 10.77
CA LYS A 13 -15.94 23.05 11.91
C LYS A 13 -15.00 22.73 13.07
N LEU A 14 -13.81 22.21 12.76
CA LEU A 14 -12.76 21.93 13.75
C LEU A 14 -12.34 23.21 14.46
N THR A 15 -12.01 24.26 13.69
CA THR A 15 -11.58 25.54 14.24
C THR A 15 -12.69 26.23 15.03
N ASP A 16 -13.93 26.20 14.55
CA ASP A 16 -15.07 26.80 15.26
C ASP A 16 -15.31 26.14 16.63
N ALA A 17 -15.40 24.80 16.67
CA ALA A 17 -15.57 24.07 17.93
C ALA A 17 -14.40 24.30 18.90
N TYR A 18 -13.16 24.28 18.39
CA TYR A 18 -11.96 24.57 19.19
C TYR A 18 -11.98 26.01 19.76
N GLN A 19 -12.34 27.02 18.95
CA GLN A 19 -12.38 28.40 19.42
C GLN A 19 -13.50 28.63 20.43
N GLN A 20 -14.66 27.98 20.28
CA GLN A 20 -15.76 28.07 21.25
C GLN A 20 -15.34 27.56 22.64
N VAL A 21 -14.71 26.38 22.70
CA VAL A 21 -14.18 25.84 23.96
C VAL A 21 -13.06 26.73 24.52
N ARG A 22 -12.16 27.24 23.66
CA ARG A 22 -11.02 28.06 24.08
C ARG A 22 -11.42 29.44 24.59
N THR A 23 -12.39 30.09 23.93
CA THR A 23 -12.90 31.41 24.33
C THR A 23 -13.84 31.33 25.52
N GLY A 24 -14.37 30.15 25.80
CA GLY A 24 -15.10 29.88 27.02
C GLY A 24 -16.59 30.10 26.92
N ASP A 25 -17.19 29.75 25.79
CA ASP A 25 -18.64 29.75 25.60
C ASP A 25 -19.32 28.84 26.65
N PRO A 26 -20.26 29.34 27.47
CA PRO A 26 -20.98 28.54 28.47
C PRO A 26 -21.75 27.35 27.88
N SER A 27 -22.04 27.37 26.58
CA SER A 27 -22.81 26.34 25.90
C SER A 27 -21.96 25.15 25.45
N LYS A 28 -20.62 25.29 25.46
CA LYS A 28 -19.66 24.30 24.92
C LYS A 28 -18.35 24.35 25.71
N GLU A 29 -18.29 23.56 26.76
CA GLU A 29 -17.10 23.43 27.60
C GLU A 29 -16.11 22.40 27.05
N TRP A 30 -16.57 21.48 26.22
CA TRP A 30 -15.71 20.48 25.59
C TRP A 30 -16.13 20.16 24.17
N ALA A 31 -15.17 19.63 23.40
CA ALA A 31 -15.39 19.11 22.06
C ALA A 31 -14.62 17.79 21.89
N VAL A 32 -15.27 16.79 21.30
CA VAL A 32 -14.68 15.50 20.92
C VAL A 32 -14.47 15.46 19.42
N PHE A 33 -13.29 15.01 19.02
CA PHE A 33 -12.83 14.87 17.65
C PHE A 33 -12.52 13.41 17.35
N GLY A 34 -12.74 12.99 16.10
CA GLY A 34 -12.39 11.65 15.64
C GLY A 34 -12.35 11.57 14.13
N TYR A 35 -12.07 10.38 13.61
CA TYR A 35 -11.83 10.17 12.19
C TYR A 35 -13.11 9.95 11.37
N ASP A 36 -13.13 10.41 10.12
CA ASP A 36 -14.24 10.14 9.21
C ASP A 36 -14.07 8.80 8.47
N LYS A 37 -14.96 7.84 8.77
CA LYS A 37 -15.21 6.60 8.02
C LYS A 37 -13.99 5.95 7.37
N GLY A 38 -12.95 5.66 8.16
CA GLY A 38 -11.78 4.90 7.70
C GLY A 38 -10.70 5.72 7.00
N THR A 39 -10.89 7.03 6.84
CA THR A 39 -9.85 7.98 6.44
C THR A 39 -9.09 8.52 7.66
N ASN A 40 -8.02 9.28 7.41
CA ASN A 40 -7.30 10.04 8.43
C ASN A 40 -7.78 11.51 8.51
N ASP A 41 -8.97 11.80 7.98
CA ASP A 41 -9.59 13.13 8.05
C ASP A 41 -10.26 13.31 9.42
N LEU A 42 -9.84 14.33 10.16
CA LEU A 42 -10.37 14.63 11.49
C LEU A 42 -11.66 15.44 11.38
N LYS A 43 -12.67 15.10 12.19
CA LYS A 43 -13.93 15.82 12.31
C LYS A 43 -14.35 15.99 13.77
N VAL A 44 -15.26 16.94 14.00
CA VAL A 44 -15.98 17.07 15.26
C VAL A 44 -17.02 15.95 15.34
N LEU A 45 -17.02 15.21 16.45
CA LEU A 45 -18.00 14.17 16.74
C LEU A 45 -19.12 14.70 17.61
N ALA A 46 -18.75 15.33 18.73
CA ALA A 46 -19.67 15.85 19.73
C ALA A 46 -19.10 17.10 20.40
N THR A 47 -20.00 17.90 20.98
CA THR A 47 -19.69 19.07 21.81
C THR A 47 -20.73 19.15 22.92
N GLY A 48 -20.33 19.52 24.13
CA GLY A 48 -21.26 19.58 25.25
C GLY A 48 -20.71 20.37 26.43
N VAL A 49 -21.36 20.18 27.57
CA VAL A 49 -21.11 20.90 28.84
C VAL A 49 -20.94 19.87 29.95
N GLY A 50 -19.97 20.07 30.84
CA GLY A 50 -19.70 19.15 31.95
C GLY A 50 -18.81 17.95 31.57
N LEU A 51 -17.96 17.54 32.50
CA LEU A 51 -17.02 16.43 32.30
C LEU A 51 -17.69 15.06 32.31
N ASP A 52 -18.83 14.91 33.00
CA ASP A 52 -19.59 13.66 33.05
C ASP A 52 -20.06 13.28 31.64
N ASP A 53 -20.68 14.21 30.93
CA ASP A 53 -21.15 14.05 29.54
C ASP A 53 -19.98 13.73 28.58
N LEU A 54 -18.82 14.38 28.79
CA LEU A 54 -17.62 14.11 28.00
C LEU A 54 -17.15 12.64 28.13
N SER A 55 -17.25 12.06 29.32
CA SER A 55 -16.76 10.70 29.58
C SER A 55 -17.58 9.63 28.84
N GLU A 56 -18.87 9.88 28.62
CA GLU A 56 -19.80 8.96 27.94
C GLU A 56 -19.63 8.96 26.41
N GLU A 57 -19.01 9.99 25.84
CA GLU A 57 -18.82 10.13 24.39
C GLU A 57 -17.64 9.30 23.84
N PHE A 58 -16.80 8.75 24.72
CA PHE A 58 -15.66 7.93 24.31
C PHE A 58 -16.10 6.51 23.93
N SER A 59 -15.51 5.99 22.85
CA SER A 59 -15.82 4.68 22.31
C SER A 59 -14.58 3.81 22.27
N ASP A 60 -14.67 2.63 22.87
CA ASP A 60 -13.58 1.64 22.92
C ASP A 60 -13.07 1.19 21.55
N GLY A 61 -13.92 1.24 20.52
CA GLY A 61 -13.56 0.83 19.16
C GLY A 61 -12.82 1.90 18.34
N LYS A 62 -12.60 3.10 18.89
CA LYS A 62 -12.13 4.27 18.12
C LYS A 62 -10.98 5.00 18.82
N ILE A 63 -10.19 5.68 18.01
CA ILE A 63 -9.26 6.72 18.47
C ILE A 63 -10.03 8.04 18.41
N GLN A 64 -10.05 8.75 19.54
CA GLN A 64 -10.72 10.03 19.69
C GLN A 64 -9.79 11.01 20.41
N TYR A 65 -10.06 12.30 20.26
CA TYR A 65 -9.36 13.36 20.97
C TYR A 65 -10.40 14.28 21.57
N ALA A 66 -10.22 14.73 22.79
CA ALA A 66 -11.10 15.73 23.39
C ALA A 66 -10.31 16.96 23.80
N PHE A 67 -10.96 18.11 23.68
CA PHE A 67 -10.47 19.37 24.18
C PHE A 67 -11.51 19.94 25.13
N ALA A 68 -11.13 20.11 26.39
CA ALA A 68 -12.04 20.51 27.45
C ALA A 68 -11.51 21.72 28.20
N ARG A 69 -12.41 22.62 28.58
CA ARG A 69 -12.16 23.74 29.48
C ARG A 69 -12.75 23.42 30.84
N VAL A 70 -11.92 23.42 31.86
CA VAL A 70 -12.31 23.04 33.22
C VAL A 70 -11.85 24.09 34.20
N ILE A 71 -12.71 24.48 35.12
CA ILE A 71 -12.35 25.42 36.19
C ILE A 71 -11.66 24.64 37.30
N GLU A 72 -10.43 25.03 37.61
CA GLU A 72 -9.66 24.36 38.66
C GLU A 72 -10.12 24.81 40.05
N PRO A 73 -10.38 23.89 41.00
CA PRO A 73 -11.01 24.24 42.28
C PRO A 73 -10.10 25.03 43.24
N THR A 74 -8.77 24.90 43.14
CA THR A 74 -7.81 25.56 44.04
C THR A 74 -7.53 27.00 43.64
N SER A 75 -7.37 27.26 42.34
CA SER A 75 -7.00 28.55 41.76
C SER A 75 -8.19 29.32 41.18
N GLY A 76 -9.32 28.66 40.92
CA GLY A 76 -10.48 29.25 40.26
C GLY A 76 -10.24 29.64 38.80
N LEU A 77 -9.07 29.29 38.23
CA LEU A 77 -8.71 29.65 36.86
C LEU A 77 -9.14 28.56 35.88
N PRO A 78 -9.65 28.93 34.69
CA PRO A 78 -9.97 27.97 33.66
C PRO A 78 -8.68 27.36 33.08
N LYS A 79 -8.60 26.04 33.08
CA LYS A 79 -7.53 25.27 32.43
C LYS A 79 -8.09 24.52 31.23
N LEU A 80 -7.31 24.55 30.16
CA LEU A 80 -7.58 23.81 28.94
C LEU A 80 -6.84 22.47 28.98
N VAL A 81 -7.56 21.38 28.74
CA VAL A 81 -7.05 20.01 28.80
C VAL A 81 -7.24 19.34 27.44
N LEU A 82 -6.17 18.72 26.94
CA LEU A 82 -6.19 17.87 25.77
C LEU A 82 -6.19 16.41 26.22
N ILE A 83 -7.17 15.63 25.80
CA ILE A 83 -7.28 14.21 26.11
C ILE A 83 -7.11 13.42 24.81
N GLY A 84 -6.10 12.56 24.76
CA GLY A 84 -5.94 11.58 23.69
C GLY A 84 -6.51 10.23 24.13
N TRP A 85 -7.60 9.78 23.51
CA TRP A 85 -8.25 8.51 23.79
C TRP A 85 -7.84 7.44 22.79
N CYS A 86 -7.32 6.32 23.30
CA CYS A 86 -7.01 5.14 22.51
C CYS A 86 -7.74 3.93 23.10
N GLY A 87 -8.95 3.68 22.60
CA GLY A 87 -9.82 2.63 23.10
C GLY A 87 -9.24 1.21 22.99
N SER A 88 -9.72 0.33 23.86
CA SER A 88 -9.26 -1.06 23.98
C SER A 88 -9.47 -1.87 22.69
N GLY A 89 -10.59 -1.62 22.00
CA GLY A 89 -11.03 -2.30 20.77
C GLY A 89 -10.44 -1.73 19.46
N VAL A 90 -9.57 -0.71 19.52
CA VAL A 90 -8.95 -0.17 18.31
C VAL A 90 -8.00 -1.21 17.66
N PRO A 91 -8.06 -1.41 16.32
CA PRO A 91 -7.13 -2.30 15.61
C PRO A 91 -5.65 -1.94 15.86
N VAL A 92 -4.80 -2.96 16.03
CA VAL A 92 -3.37 -2.80 16.38
C VAL A 92 -2.63 -1.88 15.39
N GLU A 93 -2.96 -1.99 14.11
CA GLU A 93 -2.40 -1.15 13.03
C GLU A 93 -2.62 0.35 13.29
N LYS A 94 -3.83 0.72 13.75
CA LYS A 94 -4.19 2.11 14.04
C LYS A 94 -3.62 2.58 15.38
N LYS A 95 -3.46 1.67 16.36
CA LYS A 95 -2.82 1.98 17.65
C LYS A 95 -1.38 2.45 17.47
N GLY A 96 -0.64 1.89 16.51
CA GLY A 96 0.74 2.30 16.19
C GLY A 96 0.87 3.76 15.73
N LEU A 97 -0.18 4.31 15.10
CA LEU A 97 -0.21 5.69 14.60
C LEU A 97 -0.66 6.71 15.65
N PHE A 98 -1.24 6.26 16.76
CA PHE A 98 -1.85 7.12 17.78
C PHE A 98 -0.90 8.21 18.29
N ALA A 99 0.35 7.85 18.62
CA ALA A 99 1.31 8.82 19.17
C ALA A 99 1.67 9.92 18.17
N SER A 100 1.88 9.57 16.90
CA SER A 100 2.15 10.54 15.84
C SER A 100 0.95 11.45 15.62
N HIS A 101 -0.23 10.86 15.49
CA HIS A 101 -1.46 11.60 15.26
C HIS A 101 -1.82 12.51 16.45
N LEU A 102 -1.55 12.07 17.67
CA LEU A 102 -1.75 12.89 18.87
C LEU A 102 -0.84 14.12 18.86
N ASN A 103 0.41 14.00 18.40
CA ASN A 103 1.31 15.14 18.26
C ASN A 103 0.81 16.13 17.18
N ASP A 104 0.30 15.64 16.06
CA ASP A 104 -0.30 16.47 15.02
C ASP A 104 -1.52 17.24 15.58
N VAL A 105 -2.39 16.54 16.31
CA VAL A 105 -3.59 17.12 16.94
C VAL A 105 -3.21 18.12 18.04
N ALA A 106 -2.20 17.82 18.86
CA ALA A 106 -1.67 18.74 19.87
C ALA A 106 -1.10 20.02 19.24
N THR A 107 -0.48 19.89 18.07
CA THR A 107 0.02 21.03 17.29
C THR A 107 -1.12 21.86 16.70
N PHE A 108 -2.24 21.23 16.33
CA PHE A 108 -3.43 21.94 15.85
C PHE A 108 -4.19 22.63 17.00
N LEU A 109 -4.44 21.93 18.10
CA LEU A 109 -5.18 22.40 19.28
C LEU A 109 -4.25 23.06 20.31
N LYS A 110 -3.61 24.16 19.93
CA LYS A 110 -2.58 24.82 20.76
C LYS A 110 -3.13 25.40 22.08
N GLY A 111 -2.25 25.60 23.06
CA GLY A 111 -2.61 26.34 24.28
C GLY A 111 -3.36 25.51 25.34
N TYR A 112 -3.29 24.19 25.27
CA TYR A 112 -3.64 23.35 26.41
C TYR A 112 -2.58 23.47 27.53
N HIS A 113 -3.02 23.27 28.76
CA HIS A 113 -2.18 23.30 29.96
C HIS A 113 -1.76 21.89 30.38
N LEU A 114 -2.60 20.90 30.09
CA LEU A 114 -2.41 19.51 30.47
C LEU A 114 -2.81 18.61 29.29
N GLN A 115 -1.99 17.60 29.04
CA GLN A 115 -2.29 16.52 28.11
C GLN A 115 -2.44 15.20 28.87
N ILE A 116 -3.55 14.50 28.64
CA ILE A 116 -3.86 13.21 29.25
C ILE A 116 -3.95 12.17 28.14
N ASN A 117 -3.22 11.06 28.28
CA ASN A 117 -3.30 9.93 27.36
C ASN A 117 -4.16 8.84 28.02
N ALA A 118 -5.42 8.75 27.63
CA ALA A 118 -6.39 7.83 28.18
C ALA A 118 -6.48 6.53 27.36
N ARG A 119 -6.62 5.39 28.07
CA ARG A 119 -6.78 4.05 27.45
C ARG A 119 -7.97 3.28 28.01
N SER A 120 -8.53 3.75 29.11
CA SER A 120 -9.67 3.15 29.81
C SER A 120 -10.60 4.24 30.31
N GLU A 121 -11.87 3.88 30.53
CA GLU A 121 -12.90 4.81 31.03
C GLU A 121 -12.49 5.49 32.35
N ASN A 122 -11.73 4.79 33.19
CA ASN A 122 -11.16 5.33 34.42
C ASN A 122 -10.23 6.54 34.21
N ASP A 123 -9.58 6.64 33.04
CA ASP A 123 -8.66 7.74 32.71
C ASP A 123 -9.40 9.01 32.22
N VAL A 124 -10.70 8.87 31.89
CA VAL A 124 -11.58 9.98 31.45
C VAL A 124 -12.65 10.31 32.47
N GLU A 125 -12.66 9.62 33.61
CA GLU A 125 -13.55 9.93 34.72
C GLU A 125 -13.31 11.37 35.22
N PRO A 126 -14.36 12.17 35.50
CA PRO A 126 -14.22 13.54 35.98
C PRO A 126 -13.29 13.67 37.19
N SER A 127 -13.37 12.72 38.13
CA SER A 127 -12.55 12.69 39.34
C SER A 127 -11.04 12.59 39.02
N PHE A 128 -10.69 11.75 38.06
CA PHE A 128 -9.31 11.54 37.61
C PHE A 128 -8.76 12.76 36.86
N ILE A 129 -9.55 13.31 35.93
CA ILE A 129 -9.18 14.51 35.19
C ILE A 129 -8.92 15.67 36.16
N MET A 130 -9.83 15.90 37.10
CA MET A 130 -9.70 16.96 38.11
C MET A 130 -8.47 16.79 39.00
N LYS A 131 -8.20 15.55 39.45
CA LYS A 131 -6.99 15.22 40.20
C LYS A 131 -5.73 15.58 39.42
N ARG A 132 -5.69 15.23 38.13
CA ARG A 132 -4.53 15.49 37.27
C ARG A 132 -4.31 16.98 37.01
N ILE A 133 -5.40 17.73 36.84
CA ILE A 133 -5.37 19.19 36.73
C ILE A 133 -4.76 19.80 38.00
N ASN A 134 -5.20 19.35 39.18
CA ASN A 134 -4.73 19.84 40.47
C ASN A 134 -3.22 19.55 40.66
N GLU A 135 -2.77 18.32 40.34
CA GLU A 135 -1.35 17.95 40.37
C GLU A 135 -0.49 18.83 39.44
N SER A 136 -1.01 19.15 38.25
CA SER A 136 -0.31 20.01 37.29
C SER A 136 -0.21 21.48 37.72
N THR A 137 -0.97 21.93 38.73
CA THR A 137 -0.95 23.32 39.21
C THR A 137 0.26 23.62 40.11
N GLY A 138 1.05 22.62 40.53
CA GLY A 138 2.30 22.86 41.27
C GLY A 138 2.12 23.43 42.69
N ALA A 139 0.87 23.59 43.17
CA ALA A 139 0.55 24.15 44.50
C ALA A 139 0.78 23.16 45.67
N LYS A 140 1.34 21.97 45.40
CA LYS A 140 1.70 20.97 46.42
C LYS A 140 3.17 21.08 46.83
N TYR A 141 3.65 22.28 47.13
CA TYR A 141 4.76 22.40 48.07
C TYR A 141 4.14 22.36 49.47
N THR A 142 4.07 21.15 50.03
CA THR A 142 3.83 20.92 51.46
C THR A 142 4.82 21.76 52.24
N SER A 143 4.38 22.94 52.64
CA SER A 143 4.96 23.67 53.75
C SER A 143 4.72 22.79 54.95
N LEU A 144 5.74 22.04 55.35
CA LEU A 144 5.82 21.45 56.69
C LEU A 144 5.86 22.61 57.68
N ARG A 145 4.70 23.24 57.91
CA ARG A 145 4.47 24.13 59.03
C ARG A 145 4.14 23.23 60.20
N GLU A 146 5.19 22.88 60.91
CA GLU A 146 5.24 22.50 62.31
C GLU A 146 4.03 23.06 63.08
N SER A 147 3.05 22.20 63.32
CA SER A 147 1.86 22.52 64.10
C SER A 147 2.18 22.36 65.58
N THR A 148 2.72 23.43 66.19
CA THR A 148 2.66 23.63 67.65
C THR A 148 1.28 24.19 68.00
N SER A 149 0.38 23.29 68.38
CA SER A 149 -0.97 23.63 68.80
C SER A 149 -1.02 23.96 70.30
N THR A 150 -1.39 25.22 70.60
CA THR A 150 -2.39 25.67 71.63
C THR A 150 -2.17 25.32 73.11
N ARG A 151 -2.54 26.10 74.14
CA ARG A 151 -3.17 27.42 74.38
C ARG A 151 -3.41 27.52 75.92
N ALA A 152 -3.44 28.76 76.46
CA ALA A 152 -4.07 29.22 77.73
C ALA A 152 -3.41 28.76 79.06
N GLU A 153 -3.39 29.51 80.18
CA GLU A 153 -4.08 30.72 80.66
C GLU A 153 -3.30 31.29 81.87
N GLN A 154 -3.44 32.59 82.20
CA GLN A 154 -2.96 33.17 83.48
C GLN A 154 -3.90 32.76 84.64
N PRO A 155 -3.42 32.73 85.90
CA PRO A 155 -3.91 33.75 86.85
C PRO A 155 -2.91 34.25 87.91
N ARG A 156 -3.35 35.30 88.61
CA ARG A 156 -2.74 36.15 89.66
C ARG A 156 -2.21 35.42 90.93
N ALA A 157 -1.24 36.08 91.57
CA ALA A 157 -0.72 36.00 92.97
C ALA A 157 -1.80 35.79 94.06
N THR A 158 -1.61 35.28 95.30
CA THR A 158 -0.51 34.93 96.28
C THR A 158 -1.19 34.13 97.45
N PRO A 159 -0.61 33.77 98.63
CA PRO A 159 0.72 33.25 99.04
C PRO A 159 0.68 32.04 100.04
N VAL A 160 1.88 31.52 100.40
CA VAL A 160 2.31 30.70 101.59
C VAL A 160 1.74 29.28 101.78
N VAL A 161 2.59 28.23 101.77
CA VAL A 161 3.06 27.42 102.94
C VAL A 161 3.79 26.12 102.52
N ALA A 162 4.78 25.75 103.35
CA ALA A 162 5.30 24.41 103.65
C ALA A 162 6.33 23.74 102.70
N ASP A 163 7.61 23.98 103.06
CA ASP A 163 8.75 23.07 103.10
C ASP A 163 8.39 21.56 103.17
N ALA A 164 8.51 20.84 102.03
CA ALA A 164 8.73 19.37 101.96
C ALA A 164 8.89 18.82 100.52
N THR A 165 8.57 19.57 99.47
CA THR A 165 8.34 18.99 98.12
C THR A 165 9.35 19.36 97.03
N VAL A 166 10.39 20.17 97.30
CA VAL A 166 11.32 20.62 96.25
C VAL A 166 12.22 19.49 95.73
N ALA A 167 12.69 18.59 96.61
CA ALA A 167 13.56 17.48 96.21
C ALA A 167 12.85 16.45 95.32
N GLU A 168 11.57 16.19 95.57
CA GLU A 168 10.75 15.23 94.81
C GLU A 168 10.39 15.77 93.42
N HIS A 169 10.10 17.07 93.30
CA HIS A 169 9.85 17.71 92.01
C HIS A 169 11.12 17.82 91.15
N VAL A 170 12.28 18.11 91.75
CA VAL A 170 13.56 18.14 91.02
C VAL A 170 13.97 16.74 90.54
N ALA A 171 13.80 15.70 91.36
CA ALA A 171 14.06 14.31 90.95
C ALA A 171 13.13 13.85 89.83
N ARG A 172 11.84 14.22 89.89
CA ARG A 172 10.85 13.93 88.85
C ARG A 172 11.14 14.66 87.54
N ASP A 173 11.61 15.90 87.61
CA ASP A 173 12.02 16.68 86.44
C ASP A 173 13.29 16.10 85.76
N GLU A 174 14.27 15.63 86.54
CA GLU A 174 15.43 14.93 85.98
C GLU A 174 15.05 13.60 85.31
N GLU A 175 14.12 12.85 85.92
CA GLU A 175 13.66 11.58 85.36
C GLU A 175 12.85 11.77 84.07
N LEU A 176 12.00 12.80 84.01
CA LEU A 176 11.30 13.23 82.80
C LEU A 176 12.27 13.62 81.69
N ARG A 177 13.33 14.40 81.98
CA ARG A 177 14.36 14.72 80.98
C ARG A 177 15.08 13.49 80.44
N ARG A 178 15.49 12.56 81.32
CA ARG A 178 16.12 11.29 80.89
C ARG A 178 15.15 10.42 80.07
N GLN A 179 13.85 10.49 80.36
CA GLN A 179 12.81 9.78 79.60
C GLN A 179 12.57 10.42 78.23
N GLU A 180 12.58 11.75 78.15
CA GLU A 180 12.48 12.51 76.90
C GLU A 180 13.68 12.27 75.99
N GLU A 181 14.91 12.30 76.52
CA GLU A 181 16.13 11.99 75.77
C GLU A 181 16.12 10.56 75.21
N ARG A 182 15.63 9.58 75.97
CA ARG A 182 15.47 8.20 75.48
C ARG A 182 14.45 8.11 74.35
N ARG A 183 13.29 8.75 74.51
CA ARG A 183 12.25 8.81 73.47
C ARG A 183 12.73 9.54 72.21
N GLU A 184 13.56 10.56 72.36
CA GLU A 184 14.13 11.29 71.24
C GLU A 184 15.16 10.44 70.49
N ARG A 185 16.02 9.69 71.21
CA ARG A 185 16.94 8.72 70.59
C ARG A 185 16.20 7.60 69.85
N GLU A 186 15.15 7.04 70.45
CA GLU A 186 14.29 6.04 69.81
C GLU A 186 13.61 6.59 68.55
N ARG A 187 13.12 7.84 68.58
CA ARG A 187 12.57 8.52 67.41
C ARG A 187 13.62 8.72 66.31
N GLN A 188 14.81 9.21 66.66
CA GLN A 188 15.90 9.38 65.69
C GLN A 188 16.35 8.04 65.08
N GLU A 189 16.36 6.96 65.86
CA GLU A 189 16.72 5.63 65.35
C GLU A 189 15.63 5.07 64.41
N LEU A 190 14.35 5.27 64.74
CA LEU A 190 13.23 4.92 63.88
C LEU A 190 13.25 5.71 62.57
N GLU A 191 13.51 7.01 62.62
CA GLU A 191 13.64 7.84 61.42
C GLU A 191 14.80 7.40 60.52
N ARG A 192 15.95 7.05 61.11
CA ARG A 192 17.10 6.50 60.36
C ARG A 192 16.75 5.16 59.70
N LYS A 193 16.12 4.24 60.44
CA LYS A 193 15.67 2.95 59.90
C LYS A 193 14.62 3.12 58.80
N GLU A 194 13.72 4.09 58.93
CA GLU A 194 12.73 4.40 57.92
C GLU A 194 13.37 5.00 56.66
N GLN A 195 14.35 5.90 56.81
CA GLN A 195 15.13 6.44 55.69
C GLN A 195 15.89 5.33 54.96
N GLU A 196 16.60 4.46 55.69
CA GLU A 196 17.35 3.34 55.11
C GLU A 196 16.42 2.36 54.37
N LEU A 197 15.26 2.03 54.96
CA LEU A 197 14.25 1.20 54.32
C LEU A 197 13.66 1.86 53.06
N ARG A 198 13.45 3.18 53.10
CA ARG A 198 12.97 3.95 51.95
C ARG A 198 13.99 3.96 50.82
N GLU A 199 15.26 4.18 51.12
CA GLU A 199 16.35 4.13 50.15
C GLU A 199 16.51 2.73 49.56
N ALA A 200 16.51 1.68 50.39
CA ALA A 200 16.57 0.30 49.94
C ALA A 200 15.37 -0.06 49.03
N ARG A 201 14.17 0.43 49.34
CA ARG A 201 12.97 0.24 48.50
C ARG A 201 13.10 0.94 47.15
N LEU A 202 13.63 2.17 47.13
CA LEU A 202 13.88 2.91 45.90
C LEU A 202 14.94 2.22 45.03
N GLN A 203 16.02 1.75 45.65
CA GLN A 203 17.08 1.04 44.94
C GLN A 203 16.59 -0.29 44.36
N ARG A 204 15.75 -1.03 45.11
CA ARG A 204 15.12 -2.26 44.60
C ARG A 204 14.21 -1.98 43.41
N ASN A 205 13.40 -0.93 43.46
CA ASN A 205 12.52 -0.54 42.35
C ASN A 205 13.32 -0.12 41.11
N ARG A 206 14.45 0.58 41.30
CA ARG A 206 15.34 0.96 40.20
C ARG A 206 15.95 -0.28 39.53
N ASN A 207 16.50 -1.20 40.33
CA ASN A 207 17.08 -2.43 39.81
C ASN A 207 16.05 -3.33 39.10
N ASP A 208 14.82 -3.41 39.62
CA ASP A 208 13.74 -4.16 38.98
C ASP A 208 13.30 -3.50 37.65
N SER A 209 13.30 -2.17 37.60
CA SER A 209 13.01 -1.41 36.37
C SER A 209 14.11 -1.63 35.33
N ASP A 210 15.39 -1.49 35.71
CA ASP A 210 16.54 -1.71 34.83
C ASP A 210 16.56 -3.16 34.29
N ARG A 211 16.20 -4.15 35.11
CA ARG A 211 16.09 -5.56 34.68
C ARG A 211 15.00 -5.74 33.63
N ARG A 212 13.81 -5.17 33.87
CA ARG A 212 12.69 -5.24 32.91
C ARG A 212 13.03 -4.55 31.60
N GLU A 213 13.70 -3.40 31.64
CA GLU A 213 14.15 -2.68 30.45
C GLU A 213 15.18 -3.48 29.66
N ALA A 214 16.13 -4.13 30.33
CA ALA A 214 17.12 -5.00 29.67
C ALA A 214 16.46 -6.23 29.01
N GLU A 215 15.47 -6.84 29.66
CA GLU A 215 14.69 -7.95 29.10
C GLU A 215 13.90 -7.53 27.85
N ILE A 216 13.23 -6.37 27.91
CA ILE A 216 12.50 -5.80 26.75
C ILE A 216 13.47 -5.51 25.60
N ARG A 217 14.63 -4.89 25.89
CA ARG A 217 15.63 -4.57 24.88
C ARG A 217 16.16 -5.82 24.17
N THR A 218 16.42 -6.88 24.94
CA THR A 218 16.87 -8.17 24.41
C THR A 218 15.81 -8.81 23.53
N ARG A 219 14.54 -8.75 23.96
CA ARG A 219 13.41 -9.26 23.19
C ARG A 219 13.22 -8.52 21.87
N ILE A 220 13.35 -7.18 21.87
CA ILE A 220 13.26 -6.36 20.66
C ILE A 220 14.39 -6.73 19.70
N GLN A 221 15.65 -6.79 20.16
CA GLN A 221 16.78 -7.18 19.31
C GLN A 221 16.62 -8.57 18.71
N ARG A 222 16.07 -9.52 19.49
CA ARG A 222 15.79 -10.87 18.98
C ARG A 222 14.70 -10.84 17.90
N GLN A 223 13.62 -10.09 18.12
CA GLN A 223 12.56 -9.94 17.13
C GLN A 223 13.03 -9.23 15.85
N GLU A 224 13.90 -8.23 15.97
CA GLU A 224 14.49 -7.55 14.81
C GLU A 224 15.36 -8.51 14.00
N ARG A 225 16.24 -9.29 14.63
CA ARG A 225 17.04 -10.30 13.94
C ARG A 225 16.18 -11.37 13.25
N GLU A 226 15.14 -11.86 13.94
CA GLU A 226 14.20 -12.83 13.36
C GLU A 226 13.44 -12.25 12.16
N ARG A 227 13.05 -10.97 12.22
CA ARG A 227 12.41 -10.26 11.09
C ARG A 227 13.37 -10.05 9.92
N GLU A 228 14.60 -9.62 10.18
CA GLU A 228 15.63 -9.46 9.14
C GLU A 228 15.94 -10.80 8.46
N GLU A 229 16.01 -11.88 9.22
CA GLU A 229 16.23 -13.21 8.66
C GLU A 229 15.03 -13.70 7.82
N GLN A 230 13.80 -13.43 8.27
CA GLN A 230 12.60 -13.71 7.49
C GLN A 230 12.57 -12.91 6.19
N GLU A 231 12.87 -11.60 6.24
CA GLU A 231 12.90 -10.74 5.07
C GLU A 231 13.99 -11.18 4.08
N ARG A 232 15.16 -11.60 4.56
CA ARG A 232 16.23 -12.18 3.73
C ARG A 232 15.78 -13.47 3.05
N ARG A 233 15.15 -14.39 3.78
CA ARG A 233 14.63 -15.65 3.23
C ARG A 233 13.53 -15.39 2.19
N GLU A 234 12.63 -14.45 2.46
CA GLU A 234 11.56 -14.10 1.53
C GLU A 234 12.10 -13.40 0.28
N ALA A 235 13.08 -12.50 0.43
CA ALA A 235 13.78 -11.86 -0.68
C ALA A 235 14.54 -12.87 -1.55
N GLU A 236 15.20 -13.86 -0.94
CA GLU A 236 15.86 -14.94 -1.65
C GLU A 236 14.86 -15.80 -2.42
N LEU A 237 13.74 -16.17 -1.80
CA LEU A 237 12.68 -16.95 -2.44
C LEU A 237 12.03 -16.17 -3.60
N ARG A 238 11.85 -14.86 -3.43
CA ARG A 238 11.35 -13.97 -4.48
C ARG A 238 12.34 -13.87 -5.63
N ALA A 239 13.63 -13.71 -5.35
CA ALA A 239 14.67 -13.68 -6.37
C ALA A 239 14.76 -15.02 -7.12
N GLN A 240 14.59 -16.15 -6.44
CA GLN A 240 14.57 -17.47 -7.06
C GLN A 240 13.36 -17.65 -7.98
N ARG A 241 12.15 -17.24 -7.53
CA ARG A 241 10.94 -17.25 -8.37
C ARG A 241 11.08 -16.35 -9.59
N GLU A 242 11.68 -15.17 -9.42
CA GLU A 242 11.91 -14.25 -10.53
C GLU A 242 12.91 -14.82 -11.55
N ARG A 243 13.99 -15.46 -11.08
CA ARG A 243 14.93 -16.18 -11.97
C ARG A 243 14.22 -17.29 -12.76
N GLN A 244 13.43 -18.13 -12.09
CA GLN A 244 12.66 -19.19 -12.75
C GLN A 244 11.65 -18.63 -13.76
N ALA A 245 10.99 -17.51 -13.44
CA ALA A 245 10.06 -16.85 -14.35
C ALA A 245 10.78 -16.28 -15.59
N ARG A 246 11.96 -15.67 -15.40
CA ARG A 246 12.79 -15.17 -16.51
C ARG A 246 13.26 -16.31 -17.42
N GLU A 247 13.73 -17.42 -16.86
CA GLU A 247 14.15 -18.59 -17.62
C GLU A 247 13.00 -19.21 -18.42
N ARG A 248 11.81 -19.35 -17.81
CA ARG A 248 10.61 -19.82 -18.53
C ARG A 248 10.20 -18.88 -19.65
N ALA A 249 10.21 -17.57 -19.41
CA ALA A 249 9.88 -16.59 -20.43
C ALA A 249 10.89 -16.59 -21.59
N GLU A 250 12.17 -16.84 -21.31
CA GLU A 250 13.19 -16.98 -22.35
C GLU A 250 13.01 -18.28 -23.16
N GLN A 251 12.67 -19.39 -22.50
CA GLN A 251 12.32 -20.64 -23.18
C GLN A 251 11.11 -20.46 -24.10
N GLU A 252 10.03 -19.86 -23.61
CA GLU A 252 8.83 -19.58 -24.42
C GLU A 252 9.15 -18.69 -25.63
N ARG A 253 10.02 -17.69 -25.46
CA ARG A 253 10.48 -16.84 -26.58
C ARG A 253 11.25 -17.64 -27.61
N ARG A 254 12.22 -18.47 -27.20
CA ARG A 254 13.00 -19.33 -28.12
C ARG A 254 12.11 -20.34 -28.84
N GLU A 255 11.16 -20.95 -28.15
CA GLU A 255 10.18 -21.84 -28.77
C GLU A 255 9.27 -21.10 -29.75
N GLY A 256 8.84 -19.88 -29.40
CA GLY A 256 8.08 -19.00 -30.29
C GLY A 256 8.86 -18.64 -31.56
N GLU A 257 10.14 -18.29 -31.44
CA GLU A 257 11.03 -18.02 -32.57
C GLU A 257 11.21 -19.24 -33.48
N LEU A 258 11.44 -20.42 -32.89
CA LEU A 258 11.55 -21.68 -33.63
C LEU A 258 10.26 -22.02 -34.38
N ARG A 259 9.09 -21.86 -33.74
CA ARG A 259 7.79 -22.05 -34.39
C ARG A 259 7.58 -21.07 -35.54
N ALA A 260 7.92 -19.80 -35.35
CA ALA A 260 7.83 -18.79 -36.40
C ALA A 260 8.75 -19.10 -37.59
N GLN A 261 9.99 -19.54 -37.35
CA GLN A 261 10.90 -19.99 -38.41
C GLN A 261 10.36 -21.22 -39.15
N GLN A 262 9.81 -22.19 -38.42
CA GLN A 262 9.23 -23.40 -39.01
C GLN A 262 8.00 -23.07 -39.87
N GLU A 263 7.17 -22.14 -39.42
CA GLU A 263 6.02 -21.63 -40.16
C GLU A 263 6.46 -20.87 -41.42
N GLN A 264 7.46 -19.99 -41.32
CA GLN A 264 8.05 -19.30 -42.47
C GLN A 264 8.60 -20.29 -43.50
N MET A 265 9.41 -21.28 -43.09
CA MET A 265 9.91 -22.30 -44.01
C MET A 265 8.78 -23.10 -44.65
N SER A 266 7.71 -23.41 -43.92
CA SER A 266 6.54 -24.10 -44.47
C SER A 266 5.77 -23.25 -45.47
N ALA A 267 5.66 -21.94 -45.23
CA ALA A 267 5.00 -20.99 -46.11
C ALA A 267 5.81 -20.80 -47.40
N GLU A 268 7.13 -20.64 -47.30
CA GLU A 268 8.03 -20.57 -48.45
C GLU A 268 8.00 -21.86 -49.27
N ALA A 269 7.98 -23.03 -48.63
CA ALA A 269 7.87 -24.31 -49.31
C ALA A 269 6.53 -24.43 -50.07
N ARG A 270 5.43 -23.97 -49.47
CA ARG A 270 4.10 -23.93 -50.13
C ARG A 270 4.10 -22.98 -51.33
N GLU A 271 4.69 -21.80 -51.21
CA GLU A 271 4.80 -20.85 -52.34
C GLU A 271 5.68 -21.40 -53.46
N ARG A 272 6.83 -22.01 -53.15
CA ARG A 272 7.66 -22.69 -54.15
C ARG A 272 6.91 -23.84 -54.84
N ALA A 273 6.13 -24.61 -54.10
CA ALA A 273 5.31 -25.68 -54.67
C ALA A 273 4.24 -25.13 -55.63
N LYS A 274 3.57 -24.02 -55.27
CA LYS A 274 2.62 -23.35 -56.17
C LYS A 274 3.31 -22.82 -57.42
N GLN A 275 4.48 -22.18 -57.29
CA GLN A 275 5.26 -21.69 -58.43
C GLN A 275 5.67 -22.83 -59.36
N GLN A 276 6.17 -23.95 -58.82
CA GLN A 276 6.50 -25.13 -59.62
C GLN A 276 5.27 -25.69 -60.34
N GLN A 277 4.12 -25.75 -59.66
CA GLN A 277 2.89 -26.26 -60.26
C GLN A 277 2.36 -25.33 -61.36
N GLN A 278 2.52 -24.02 -61.21
CA GLN A 278 2.15 -23.05 -62.22
C GLN A 278 3.11 -23.10 -63.43
N GLN A 279 4.42 -23.21 -63.18
CA GLN A 279 5.41 -23.40 -64.24
C GLN A 279 5.12 -24.68 -65.04
N GLN A 280 4.81 -25.79 -64.36
CA GLN A 280 4.44 -27.04 -65.03
C GLN A 280 3.18 -26.89 -65.90
N ARG A 281 2.18 -26.15 -65.43
CA ARG A 281 0.98 -25.86 -66.23
C ARG A 281 1.29 -24.99 -67.44
N GLU A 282 2.12 -23.96 -67.28
CA GLU A 282 2.54 -23.09 -68.39
C GLU A 282 3.37 -23.87 -69.43
N ASP A 283 4.28 -24.73 -68.98
CA ASP A 283 5.09 -25.60 -69.85
C ASP A 283 4.19 -26.63 -70.59
N GLU A 284 3.18 -27.18 -69.92
CA GLU A 284 2.21 -28.11 -70.50
C GLU A 284 1.31 -27.42 -71.54
N GLU A 285 0.81 -26.21 -71.24
CA GLU A 285 0.07 -25.37 -72.19
C GLU A 285 0.93 -24.99 -73.40
N GLN A 286 2.20 -24.62 -73.20
CA GLN A 286 3.11 -24.32 -74.31
C GLN A 286 3.38 -25.55 -75.17
N ALA A 287 3.59 -26.71 -74.56
CA ALA A 287 3.77 -27.96 -75.29
C ALA A 287 2.52 -28.35 -76.08
N GLU A 288 1.32 -28.12 -75.53
CA GLU A 288 0.05 -28.34 -76.22
C GLU A 288 -0.12 -27.38 -77.41
N GLN A 289 0.16 -26.09 -77.24
CA GLN A 289 0.15 -25.11 -78.33
C GLN A 289 1.15 -25.45 -79.44
N GLU A 290 2.36 -25.90 -79.09
CA GLU A 290 3.36 -26.32 -80.08
C GLU A 290 2.91 -27.58 -80.83
N ARG A 291 2.29 -28.55 -80.12
CA ARG A 291 1.70 -29.73 -80.75
C ARG A 291 0.57 -29.35 -81.70
N GLU A 292 -0.35 -28.47 -81.29
CA GLU A 292 -1.40 -27.97 -82.17
C GLU A 292 -0.82 -27.26 -83.39
N ARG A 293 0.19 -26.42 -83.20
CA ARG A 293 0.85 -25.71 -84.30
C ARG A 293 1.50 -26.68 -85.28
N LYS A 294 2.23 -27.68 -84.79
CA LYS A 294 2.82 -28.74 -85.64
C LYS A 294 1.76 -29.54 -86.38
N GLN A 295 0.66 -29.89 -85.70
CA GLN A 295 -0.47 -30.57 -86.34
C GLN A 295 -1.09 -29.73 -87.44
N ARG A 296 -1.31 -28.42 -87.21
CA ARG A 296 -1.82 -27.47 -88.22
C ARG A 296 -0.86 -27.31 -89.40
N GLU A 297 0.44 -27.18 -89.14
CA GLU A 297 1.47 -27.13 -90.19
C GLU A 297 1.47 -28.42 -91.02
N GLU A 298 1.35 -29.59 -90.37
CA GLU A 298 1.29 -30.88 -91.05
C GLU A 298 0.00 -31.05 -91.87
N THR A 299 -1.15 -30.61 -91.35
CA THR A 299 -2.42 -30.62 -92.11
C THR A 299 -2.34 -29.71 -93.33
N MET A 300 -1.84 -28.48 -93.16
CA MET A 300 -1.61 -27.53 -94.26
C MET A 300 -0.66 -28.11 -95.32
N ARG A 301 0.41 -28.79 -94.89
CA ARG A 301 1.34 -29.45 -95.81
C ARG A 301 0.67 -30.58 -96.59
N ARG A 302 -0.11 -31.44 -95.92
CA ARG A 302 -0.86 -32.52 -96.57
C ARG A 302 -1.88 -31.96 -97.57
N GLU A 303 -2.60 -30.89 -97.21
CA GLU A 303 -3.52 -30.23 -98.14
C GLU A 303 -2.79 -29.62 -99.34
N ALA A 304 -1.65 -28.97 -99.12
CA ALA A 304 -0.83 -28.41 -100.20
C ALA A 304 -0.29 -29.50 -101.13
N GLU A 305 0.19 -30.62 -100.59
CA GLU A 305 0.64 -31.79 -101.36
C GLU A 305 -0.51 -32.41 -102.16
N GLN A 306 -1.71 -32.53 -101.58
CA GLN A 306 -2.91 -32.99 -102.30
C GLN A 306 -3.32 -32.03 -103.41
N ARG A 307 -3.28 -30.70 -103.17
CA ARG A 307 -3.56 -29.69 -104.21
C ARG A 307 -2.53 -29.76 -105.33
N ALA A 308 -1.25 -29.89 -105.00
CA ALA A 308 -0.17 -30.04 -105.99
C ALA A 308 -0.33 -31.33 -106.80
N ARG A 309 -0.72 -32.45 -106.18
CA ARG A 309 -0.99 -33.70 -106.87
C ARG A 309 -2.18 -33.57 -107.82
N LYS A 310 -3.30 -32.98 -107.37
CA LYS A 310 -4.45 -32.71 -108.25
C LYS A 310 -4.08 -31.81 -109.42
N ALA A 311 -3.30 -30.75 -109.19
CA ALA A 311 -2.83 -29.87 -110.25
C ALA A 311 -1.93 -30.58 -111.27
N ARG A 312 -1.06 -31.51 -110.81
CA ARG A 312 -0.25 -32.36 -111.70
C ARG A 312 -1.11 -33.32 -112.53
N GLU A 313 -2.06 -34.00 -111.90
CA GLU A 313 -3.00 -34.89 -112.60
C GLU A 313 -3.85 -34.11 -113.62
N GLU A 314 -4.27 -32.88 -113.30
CA GLU A 314 -4.96 -32.01 -114.27
C GLU A 314 -4.04 -31.55 -115.41
N ALA A 315 -2.77 -31.24 -115.13
CA ALA A 315 -1.79 -30.88 -116.15
C ALA A 315 -1.50 -32.04 -117.10
N GLU A 316 -1.32 -33.25 -116.58
CA GLU A 316 -1.15 -34.47 -117.39
C GLU A 316 -2.39 -34.77 -118.24
N LYS A 317 -3.60 -34.59 -117.70
CA LYS A 317 -4.84 -34.71 -118.48
C LYS A 317 -4.91 -33.68 -119.60
N ARG A 318 -4.49 -32.43 -119.35
CA ARG A 318 -4.43 -31.38 -120.37
C ARG A 318 -3.42 -31.73 -121.46
N GLU A 319 -2.24 -32.22 -121.09
CA GLU A 319 -1.21 -32.65 -122.04
C GLU A 319 -1.68 -33.87 -122.88
N GLN A 320 -2.34 -34.84 -122.26
CA GLN A 320 -2.93 -35.98 -122.97
C GLN A 320 -4.05 -35.54 -123.92
N ALA A 321 -4.91 -34.61 -123.50
CA ALA A 321 -5.94 -34.05 -124.37
C ALA A 321 -5.34 -33.27 -125.55
N GLU A 322 -4.25 -32.53 -125.33
CA GLU A 322 -3.54 -31.82 -126.39
C GLU A 322 -2.87 -32.79 -127.38
N LYS A 323 -2.19 -33.83 -126.89
CA LYS A 323 -1.63 -34.91 -127.71
C LYS A 323 -2.70 -35.65 -128.51
N ALA A 324 -3.86 -35.91 -127.91
CA ALA A 324 -5.00 -36.51 -128.61
C ALA A 324 -5.50 -35.59 -129.74
N ARG A 325 -5.63 -34.28 -129.48
CA ARG A 325 -6.04 -33.30 -130.49
C ARG A 325 -5.05 -33.21 -131.65
N LEU A 326 -3.75 -33.19 -131.35
CA LEU A 326 -2.68 -33.19 -132.36
C LEU A 326 -2.65 -34.49 -133.17
N ALA A 327 -2.92 -35.63 -132.54
CA ALA A 327 -3.02 -36.92 -133.23
C ALA A 327 -4.25 -36.97 -134.16
N GLU A 328 -5.38 -36.41 -133.72
CA GLU A 328 -6.60 -36.30 -134.53
C GLU A 328 -6.39 -35.35 -135.72
N GLU A 329 -5.71 -34.21 -135.52
CA GLU A 329 -5.34 -33.28 -136.58
C GLU A 329 -4.37 -33.92 -137.58
N LYS A 330 -3.38 -34.68 -137.10
CA LYS A 330 -2.46 -35.43 -137.96
C LYS A 330 -3.15 -36.56 -138.73
N ALA A 331 -4.08 -37.27 -138.10
CA ALA A 331 -4.89 -38.29 -138.77
C ALA A 331 -5.77 -37.68 -139.87
N ALA A 332 -6.37 -36.52 -139.61
CA ALA A 332 -7.14 -35.77 -140.61
C ALA A 332 -6.26 -35.28 -141.78
N GLN A 333 -5.04 -34.82 -141.49
CA GLN A 333 -4.07 -34.45 -142.53
C GLN A 333 -3.61 -35.66 -143.36
N GLU A 334 -3.34 -36.81 -142.73
CA GLU A 334 -3.00 -38.05 -143.44
C GLU A 334 -4.19 -38.54 -144.30
N GLN A 335 -5.43 -38.39 -143.82
CA GLN A 335 -6.63 -38.69 -144.61
C GLN A 335 -6.76 -37.76 -145.82
N GLN A 336 -6.51 -36.46 -145.65
CA GLN A 336 -6.47 -35.49 -146.78
C GLN A 336 -5.33 -35.79 -147.76
N GLN A 337 -4.17 -36.25 -147.28
CA GLN A 337 -3.06 -36.64 -148.15
C GLN A 337 -3.36 -37.93 -148.92
N ARG A 338 -4.01 -38.92 -148.30
CA ARG A 338 -4.48 -40.13 -149.00
C ARG A 338 -5.53 -39.79 -150.08
N GLN A 339 -6.48 -38.91 -149.76
CA GLN A 339 -7.47 -38.44 -150.74
C GLN A 339 -6.84 -37.64 -151.90
N ARG A 340 -5.71 -36.96 -151.68
CA ARG A 340 -4.94 -36.31 -152.75
C ARG A 340 -4.10 -37.28 -153.58
N ALA A 341 -3.61 -38.37 -152.99
CA ALA A 341 -2.82 -39.39 -153.67
C ALA A 341 -3.66 -40.32 -154.54
N GLU A 342 -4.95 -40.51 -154.25
CA GLU A 342 -5.89 -41.26 -155.10
C GLU A 342 -6.45 -40.43 -156.27
N ALA A 343 -6.12 -39.14 -156.35
CA ALA A 343 -6.60 -38.21 -157.39
C ALA A 343 -5.55 -37.87 -158.47
N GLN A 344 -4.41 -38.56 -158.50
CA GLN A 344 -3.38 -38.52 -159.54
C GLN A 344 -3.14 -39.93 -160.07
#